data_AF-G6FY48-F1
#
_entry.id   AF-G6FY48-F1
#
_cell.length_a   1.000
_cell.length_b   1.000
_cell.length_c   1.000
_cell.angle_alpha   90.00
_cell.angle_beta   90.00
_cell.angle_gamma   90.00
#
_symmetry.space_group_name_H-M   'P 1'
#
loop_
_entity.id
_entity.type
_entity.pdbx_description
1 polymer ?
#
loop_
_entity_poly.entity_id
_entity_poly.type
_entity_poly.pdbx_seq_one_letter_code
_entity_poly.pdbx_strand_id
1 'polypeptide(L)'
;MICHIIEGAERAQVFCDKAAEAKKIEECDRFGVKKDRSGILNKTYQMIMLPKFYQNCAHYVRTPAQYKMLEILLMLLQFHKTVTIEKLATVFPQPIRFESRRQSIQRFLLLPQSSIPYLWFPLIKRWVKNSFKAGNKRLIFAIDRTQWRSQNVFVISLIEQKRAIPVYWLLLPKRGCSNLGEQKKLIRPLLQLFKEYQMLVLGDREFHSIKLANWLHSKGIDFVLCQKKGTYIRQENQSHQRLQSLGI
;
A
#
# COMPACT_ATOMS: atom_id res chain seq x y z
N MET A 1 12.93 -14.59 -20.16
CA MET A 1 11.77 -13.67 -20.23
C MET A 1 10.50 -14.34 -20.76
N ILE A 2 10.61 -15.41 -21.57
CA ILE A 2 9.47 -16.20 -22.05
C ILE A 2 8.92 -17.18 -20.98
N CYS A 3 9.76 -17.72 -20.08
CA CYS A 3 9.28 -18.58 -18.98
C CYS A 3 8.29 -17.93 -17.99
N HIS A 4 8.39 -16.62 -17.73
CA HIS A 4 7.48 -15.95 -16.78
C HIS A 4 6.12 -15.57 -17.37
N ILE A 5 5.96 -15.61 -18.69
CA ILE A 5 4.67 -15.34 -19.34
C ILE A 5 3.84 -16.63 -19.45
N ILE A 6 4.49 -17.78 -19.67
CA ILE A 6 3.83 -19.10 -19.70
C ILE A 6 3.28 -19.49 -18.32
N GLU A 7 4.02 -19.23 -17.23
CA GLU A 7 3.54 -19.42 -15.84
C GLU A 7 2.32 -18.54 -15.49
N GLY A 8 2.15 -17.39 -16.17
CA GLY A 8 1.02 -16.49 -15.96
C GLY A 8 -0.28 -16.99 -16.58
N ALA A 9 -0.20 -17.67 -17.73
CA ALA A 9 -1.36 -18.22 -18.44
C ALA A 9 -1.90 -19.50 -17.77
N GLU A 10 -1.01 -20.40 -17.33
CA GLU A 10 -1.41 -21.60 -16.58
C GLU A 10 -2.05 -21.24 -15.22
N ARG A 11 -1.55 -20.20 -14.54
CA ARG A 11 -2.15 -19.69 -13.29
C ARG A 11 -3.53 -19.08 -13.49
N ALA A 12 -3.80 -18.48 -14.66
CA ALA A 12 -5.13 -17.92 -14.98
C ALA A 12 -6.16 -19.02 -15.26
N GLN A 13 -5.76 -20.12 -15.90
CA GLN A 13 -6.63 -21.27 -16.15
C GLN A 13 -7.01 -21.99 -14.85
N VAL A 14 -6.01 -22.27 -13.99
CA VAL A 14 -6.21 -22.85 -12.65
C VAL A 14 -7.09 -21.95 -11.75
N PHE A 15 -7.06 -20.63 -11.98
CA PHE A 15 -7.90 -19.66 -11.26
C PHE A 15 -9.36 -19.69 -11.72
N CYS A 16 -9.63 -19.90 -13.02
CA CYS A 16 -10.99 -20.04 -13.54
C CYS A 16 -11.65 -21.34 -13.07
N ASP A 17 -10.91 -22.44 -13.05
CA ASP A 17 -11.43 -23.75 -12.61
C ASP A 17 -11.74 -23.75 -11.10
N LYS A 18 -10.90 -23.09 -10.28
CA LYS A 18 -11.14 -22.93 -8.84
C LYS A 18 -12.30 -21.98 -8.51
N ALA A 19 -12.56 -20.98 -9.37
CA ALA A 19 -13.71 -20.09 -9.22
C ALA A 19 -15.05 -20.80 -9.54
N ALA A 20 -15.05 -21.74 -10.48
CA ALA A 20 -16.20 -22.58 -10.78
C ALA A 20 -16.53 -23.53 -9.60
N GLU A 21 -15.52 -24.05 -8.91
CA GLU A 21 -15.71 -24.95 -7.77
C GLU A 21 -16.15 -24.21 -6.49
N ALA A 22 -15.74 -22.94 -6.30
CA ALA A 22 -16.22 -22.10 -5.21
C ALA A 22 -17.72 -21.76 -5.32
N LYS A 23 -18.26 -21.69 -6.54
CA LYS A 23 -19.71 -21.48 -6.78
C LYS A 23 -20.56 -22.67 -6.34
N LYS A 24 -20.03 -23.91 -6.43
CA LYS A 24 -20.70 -25.13 -5.95
C LYS A 24 -20.81 -25.20 -4.42
N ILE A 25 -19.88 -24.57 -3.69
CA ILE A 25 -19.85 -24.60 -2.22
C ILE A 25 -20.91 -23.66 -1.63
N GLU A 26 -21.20 -22.52 -2.27
CA GLU A 26 -22.29 -21.61 -1.85
C GLU A 26 -23.71 -22.21 -2.03
N GLU A 27 -23.87 -23.25 -2.86
CA GLU A 27 -25.15 -23.96 -3.02
C GLU A 27 -25.39 -25.01 -1.91
N CYS A 28 -24.34 -25.66 -1.39
CA CYS A 28 -24.47 -26.66 -0.34
C CYS A 28 -24.83 -26.06 1.04
N ASP A 29 -24.45 -24.81 1.33
CA ASP A 29 -24.75 -24.15 2.61
C ASP A 29 -26.23 -23.71 2.74
N ARG A 30 -27.07 -23.91 1.71
CA ARG A 30 -28.50 -23.57 1.74
C ARG A 30 -29.39 -24.69 2.29
N PHE A 31 -28.86 -25.91 2.45
CA PHE A 31 -29.59 -27.04 3.03
C PHE A 31 -28.90 -27.49 4.33
N GLY A 32 -29.45 -27.04 5.47
CA GLY A 32 -28.95 -27.40 6.78
C GLY A 32 -29.04 -28.91 7.03
N VAL A 33 -27.89 -29.58 7.11
CA VAL A 33 -27.78 -30.96 7.59
C VAL A 33 -26.60 -31.10 8.56
N LYS A 34 -26.83 -31.96 9.55
CA LYS A 34 -26.13 -32.17 10.83
C LYS A 34 -24.62 -32.44 10.73
N LYS A 35 -23.95 -32.11 11.85
CA LYS A 35 -22.60 -32.53 12.27
C LYS A 35 -22.25 -33.93 11.76
N ASP A 36 -21.22 -34.01 10.91
CA ASP A 36 -20.38 -35.19 10.83
C ASP A 36 -18.90 -34.80 10.94
N ARG A 37 -18.21 -35.46 11.87
CA ARG A 37 -16.79 -35.25 12.19
C ARG A 37 -15.97 -36.28 11.41
N SER A 38 -15.91 -36.16 10.10
CA SER A 38 -14.87 -36.81 9.29
C SER A 38 -14.94 -36.25 7.87
N GLY A 39 -13.87 -35.58 7.42
CA GLY A 39 -13.75 -35.12 6.02
C GLY A 39 -13.20 -33.71 5.82
N ILE A 40 -13.25 -32.84 6.82
CA ILE A 40 -12.74 -31.47 6.70
C ILE A 40 -11.35 -31.38 7.32
N LEU A 41 -10.29 -31.76 6.58
CA LEU A 41 -9.00 -31.04 6.61
C LEU A 41 -7.92 -31.54 5.62
N ASN A 42 -8.25 -32.22 4.52
CA ASN A 42 -7.23 -32.62 3.52
C ASN A 42 -7.38 -31.93 2.16
N LYS A 43 -7.75 -30.65 2.18
CA LYS A 43 -7.27 -29.70 1.17
C LYS A 43 -6.28 -28.80 1.89
N THR A 44 -5.05 -29.27 2.03
CA THR A 44 -3.91 -28.42 2.34
C THR A 44 -3.97 -27.29 1.32
N TYR A 45 -4.46 -26.12 1.75
CA TYR A 45 -4.24 -24.88 1.03
C TYR A 45 -2.76 -24.95 0.68
N GLN A 46 -2.41 -24.99 -0.60
CA GLN A 46 -1.04 -24.76 -1.04
C GLN A 46 -0.70 -23.42 -0.42
N MET A 47 -0.04 -23.45 0.74
CA MET A 47 0.30 -22.26 1.47
C MET A 47 1.22 -21.53 0.51
N ILE A 48 0.73 -20.44 -0.08
CA ILE A 48 1.58 -19.56 -0.87
C ILE A 48 2.53 -19.01 0.17
N MET A 49 3.66 -19.71 0.33
CA MET A 49 4.71 -19.29 1.23
C MET A 49 5.11 -17.90 0.77
N LEU A 50 5.13 -16.95 1.70
CA LEU A 50 5.63 -15.61 1.41
C LEU A 50 7.00 -15.76 0.75
N PRO A 51 7.28 -15.13 -0.40
CA PRO A 51 8.60 -15.21 -0.99
C PRO A 51 9.69 -14.88 0.04
N LYS A 52 10.84 -15.59 0.01
CA LYS A 52 11.95 -15.44 0.98
C LYS A 52 12.32 -13.97 1.25
N PHE A 53 12.19 -13.13 0.23
CA PHE A 53 12.33 -11.68 0.33
C PHE A 53 11.52 -11.05 1.48
N TYR A 54 10.22 -11.36 1.58
CA TYR A 54 9.30 -10.81 2.58
C TYR A 54 9.52 -11.43 3.97
N GLN A 55 9.83 -12.72 4.02
CA GLN A 55 10.08 -13.44 5.28
C GLN A 55 11.21 -12.78 6.08
N ASN A 56 12.33 -12.52 5.41
CA ASN A 56 13.52 -11.93 6.02
C ASN A 56 13.30 -10.52 6.63
N CYS A 57 12.29 -9.77 6.16
CA CYS A 57 11.99 -8.45 6.71
C CYS A 57 11.06 -8.52 7.93
N ALA A 58 10.23 -9.55 8.04
CA ALA A 58 9.24 -9.70 9.10
C ALA A 58 9.73 -10.52 10.31
N HIS A 59 10.69 -11.44 10.11
CA HIS A 59 11.17 -12.34 11.16
C HIS A 59 11.88 -11.64 12.33
N TYR A 60 12.56 -10.51 12.10
CA TYR A 60 13.36 -9.84 13.14
C TYR A 60 12.55 -8.98 14.12
N VAL A 61 11.27 -8.70 13.82
CA VAL A 61 10.48 -7.71 14.56
C VAL A 61 9.30 -8.36 15.30
N ARG A 62 9.06 -9.66 15.11
CA ARG A 62 7.83 -10.34 15.54
C ARG A 62 8.11 -11.65 16.25
N THR A 63 7.28 -11.98 17.23
CA THR A 63 7.30 -13.31 17.86
C THR A 63 6.86 -14.38 16.85
N PRO A 64 7.22 -15.67 17.03
CA PRO A 64 6.81 -16.74 16.13
C PRO A 64 5.28 -16.79 15.90
N ALA A 65 4.50 -16.57 16.97
CA ALA A 65 3.04 -16.50 16.89
C ALA A 65 2.54 -15.31 16.06
N GLN A 66 3.12 -14.12 16.24
CA GLN A 66 2.78 -12.92 15.46
C GLN A 66 3.18 -13.06 13.98
N TYR A 67 4.31 -13.70 13.70
CA TYR A 67 4.72 -13.98 12.33
C TYR A 67 3.75 -14.96 11.66
N LYS A 68 3.36 -16.04 12.33
CA LYS A 68 2.39 -17.00 11.79
C LYS A 68 1.03 -16.35 11.53
N MET A 69 0.62 -15.46 12.43
CA MET A 69 -0.60 -14.67 12.25
C MET A 69 -0.53 -13.74 11.04
N LEU A 70 0.62 -13.08 10.80
CA LEU A 70 0.85 -12.26 9.60
C LEU A 70 0.72 -13.10 8.33
N GLU A 71 1.35 -14.28 8.30
CA GLU A 71 1.32 -15.18 7.15
C GLU A 71 -0.10 -15.61 6.81
N ILE A 72 -0.87 -16.06 7.81
CA ILE A 72 -2.27 -16.44 7.64
C ILE A 72 -3.10 -15.26 7.14
N LEU A 73 -2.93 -14.06 7.73
CA LEU A 73 -3.69 -12.89 7.31
C LEU A 73 -3.36 -12.48 5.87
N LEU A 74 -2.10 -12.47 5.47
CA LEU A 74 -1.69 -12.16 4.09
C LEU A 74 -2.27 -13.16 3.09
N MET A 75 -2.27 -14.45 3.44
CA MET A 75 -2.95 -15.48 2.66
C MET A 75 -4.45 -15.17 2.51
N LEU A 76 -5.16 -14.98 3.62
CA LEU A 76 -6.60 -14.71 3.59
C LEU A 76 -6.94 -13.44 2.79
N LEU A 77 -6.13 -12.38 2.91
CA LEU A 77 -6.29 -11.15 2.14
C LEU A 77 -6.11 -11.37 0.62
N GLN A 78 -5.23 -12.29 0.21
CA GLN A 78 -5.01 -12.62 -1.21
C GLN A 78 -6.18 -13.44 -1.79
N PHE A 79 -6.79 -14.31 -0.99
CA PHE A 79 -7.89 -15.17 -1.45
C PHE A 79 -9.25 -14.46 -1.47
N HIS A 80 -9.46 -13.47 -0.60
CA HIS A 80 -10.76 -12.81 -0.47
C HIS A 80 -10.76 -11.38 -1.02
N LYS A 81 -11.56 -11.13 -2.07
CA LYS A 81 -11.68 -9.80 -2.72
C LYS A 81 -12.19 -8.69 -1.80
N THR A 82 -13.08 -9.02 -0.86
CA THR A 82 -13.62 -8.08 0.13
C THR A 82 -13.45 -8.70 1.50
N VAL A 83 -12.79 -7.96 2.39
CA VAL A 83 -12.28 -8.46 3.66
C VAL A 83 -12.70 -7.52 4.78
N THR A 84 -13.47 -8.06 5.72
CA THR A 84 -13.79 -7.45 7.01
C THR A 84 -13.13 -8.26 8.12
N ILE A 85 -13.01 -7.69 9.32
CA ILE A 85 -12.45 -8.43 10.46
C ILE A 85 -13.32 -9.65 10.77
N GLU A 86 -14.64 -9.50 10.68
CA GLU A 86 -15.63 -10.55 10.90
C GLU A 86 -15.47 -11.68 9.87
N LYS A 87 -15.28 -11.33 8.60
CA LYS A 87 -15.04 -12.33 7.55
C LYS A 87 -13.72 -13.07 7.78
N LEU A 88 -12.64 -12.33 8.09
CA LEU A 88 -11.35 -12.92 8.44
C LEU A 88 -11.46 -13.86 9.65
N ALA A 89 -12.19 -13.46 10.70
CA ALA A 89 -12.39 -14.28 11.90
C ALA A 89 -13.18 -15.57 11.61
N THR A 90 -14.11 -15.54 10.66
CA THR A 90 -14.89 -16.71 10.24
C THR A 90 -13.99 -17.78 9.62
N VAL A 91 -13.11 -17.37 8.71
CA VAL A 91 -12.20 -18.26 7.95
C VAL A 91 -10.84 -18.47 8.64
N PHE A 92 -10.61 -17.85 9.81
CA PHE A 92 -9.33 -17.97 10.50
C PHE A 92 -9.12 -19.41 11.01
N PRO A 93 -7.99 -20.07 10.68
CA PRO A 93 -7.75 -21.50 10.91
C PRO A 93 -7.29 -21.80 12.34
N GLN A 94 -7.98 -21.24 13.34
CA GLN A 94 -7.81 -21.59 14.75
C GLN A 94 -9.11 -22.17 15.29
N PRO A 95 -9.11 -23.37 15.91
CA PRO A 95 -10.30 -24.01 16.44
C PRO A 95 -10.71 -23.41 17.79
N ILE A 96 -10.97 -22.10 17.82
CA ILE A 96 -11.37 -21.34 19.00
C ILE A 96 -12.66 -20.55 18.73
N ARG A 97 -13.26 -20.00 19.79
CA ARG A 97 -14.48 -19.18 19.68
C ARG A 97 -14.29 -18.06 18.67
N PHE A 98 -15.32 -17.77 17.89
CA PHE A 98 -15.32 -16.72 16.88
C PHE A 98 -14.88 -15.36 17.45
N GLU A 99 -15.44 -14.96 18.58
CA GLU A 99 -15.07 -13.70 19.25
C GLU A 99 -13.58 -13.64 19.63
N SER A 100 -13.01 -14.77 20.07
CA SER A 100 -11.58 -14.84 20.38
C SER A 100 -10.72 -14.66 19.13
N ARG A 101 -11.13 -15.21 17.98
CA ARG A 101 -10.44 -14.99 16.69
C ARG A 101 -10.53 -13.52 16.27
N ARG A 102 -11.72 -12.93 16.35
CA ARG A 102 -11.97 -11.52 16.04
C ARG A 102 -11.10 -10.57 16.87
N GLN A 103 -11.11 -10.74 18.20
CA GLN A 103 -10.29 -9.94 19.11
C GLN A 103 -8.79 -10.16 18.90
N SER A 104 -8.37 -11.38 18.59
CA SER A 104 -6.97 -11.67 18.25
C SER A 104 -6.53 -10.84 17.03
N ILE A 105 -7.32 -10.86 15.95
CA ILE A 105 -7.06 -10.10 14.72
C ILE A 105 -6.99 -8.60 15.01
N GLN A 106 -7.96 -8.07 15.77
CA GLN A 106 -7.97 -6.66 16.16
C GLN A 106 -6.71 -6.28 16.94
N ARG A 107 -6.37 -7.02 17.99
CA ARG A 107 -5.17 -6.76 18.81
C ARG A 107 -3.90 -6.79 17.96
N PHE A 108 -3.80 -7.74 17.05
CA PHE A 108 -2.65 -7.87 16.15
C PHE A 108 -2.48 -6.68 15.20
N LEU A 109 -3.57 -6.18 14.61
CA LEU A 109 -3.55 -5.01 13.74
C LEU A 109 -3.21 -3.72 14.49
N LEU A 110 -3.50 -3.67 15.78
CA LEU A 110 -3.18 -2.54 16.66
C LEU A 110 -1.77 -2.58 17.28
N LEU A 111 -1.00 -3.65 17.05
CA LEU A 111 0.36 -3.73 17.57
C LEU A 111 1.26 -2.62 17.00
N PRO A 112 2.15 -1.99 17.81
CA PRO A 112 3.08 -0.97 17.31
C PRO A 112 3.95 -1.47 16.15
N GLN A 113 4.41 -2.72 16.20
CA GLN A 113 5.16 -3.40 15.14
C GLN A 113 4.35 -3.68 13.85
N SER A 114 3.04 -3.46 13.85
CA SER A 114 2.19 -3.48 12.66
C SER A 114 2.03 -2.10 12.02
N SER A 115 2.59 -1.04 12.61
CA SER A 115 2.58 0.27 11.99
C SER A 115 3.49 0.32 10.76
N ILE A 116 3.17 1.26 9.87
CA ILE A 116 3.80 1.41 8.55
C ILE A 116 5.34 1.56 8.64
N PRO A 117 5.92 2.34 9.57
CA PRO A 117 7.37 2.46 9.67
C PRO A 117 8.10 1.16 10.00
N TYR A 118 7.50 0.25 10.78
CA TYR A 118 8.16 -1.00 11.18
C TYR A 118 7.89 -2.14 10.22
N LEU A 119 6.67 -2.24 9.68
CA LEU A 119 6.32 -3.33 8.78
C LEU A 119 6.67 -3.00 7.32
N TRP A 120 6.29 -1.83 6.84
CA TRP A 120 6.25 -1.53 5.40
C TRP A 120 7.52 -0.86 4.89
N PHE A 121 8.12 0.05 5.65
CA PHE A 121 9.33 0.76 5.22
C PHE A 121 10.52 -0.16 4.94
N PRO A 122 10.87 -1.16 5.79
CA PRO A 122 11.96 -2.07 5.49
C PRO A 122 11.72 -2.88 4.20
N LEU A 123 10.47 -3.28 3.96
CA LEU A 123 10.05 -4.00 2.76
C LEU A 123 10.25 -3.14 1.52
N ILE A 124 9.71 -1.91 1.49
CA ILE A 124 9.86 -1.03 0.34
C ILE A 124 11.34 -0.69 0.14
N LYS A 125 12.08 -0.33 1.18
CA LYS A 125 13.49 0.04 1.06
C LYS A 125 14.30 -1.07 0.39
N ARG A 126 14.09 -2.32 0.82
CA ARG A 126 14.77 -3.47 0.22
C ARG A 126 14.29 -3.73 -1.21
N TRP A 127 13.00 -3.56 -1.47
CA TRP A 127 12.43 -3.76 -2.80
C TRP A 127 12.98 -2.74 -3.80
N VAL A 128 13.05 -1.47 -3.42
CA VAL A 128 13.67 -0.40 -4.20
C VAL A 128 15.14 -0.72 -4.46
N LYS A 129 15.90 -1.09 -3.42
CA LYS A 129 17.33 -1.46 -3.57
C LYS A 129 17.54 -2.61 -4.57
N ASN A 130 16.62 -3.57 -4.63
CA ASN A 130 16.70 -4.70 -5.55
C ASN A 130 16.19 -4.37 -6.97
N SER A 131 15.23 -3.46 -7.09
CA SER A 131 14.58 -3.13 -8.37
C SER A 131 15.36 -2.10 -9.17
N PHE A 132 15.98 -1.13 -8.50
CA PHE A 132 16.76 -0.07 -9.12
C PHE A 132 18.23 -0.51 -9.23
N LYS A 133 18.68 -0.82 -10.45
CA LYS A 133 20.10 -1.11 -10.73
C LYS A 133 20.97 0.10 -10.39
N ALA A 134 22.25 -0.13 -10.12
CA ALA A 134 23.23 0.82 -9.57
C ALA A 134 23.38 2.19 -10.29
N GLY A 135 22.79 2.38 -11.48
CA GLY A 135 22.83 3.64 -12.23
C GLY A 135 21.64 4.58 -12.04
N ASN A 136 20.42 4.07 -11.73
CA ASN A 136 19.24 4.94 -11.62
C ASN A 136 18.90 5.21 -10.14
N LYS A 137 19.40 6.34 -9.63
CA LYS A 137 19.17 6.78 -8.25
C LYS A 137 17.96 7.71 -8.10
N ARG A 138 17.16 7.92 -9.15
CA ARG A 138 16.01 8.83 -9.09
C ARG A 138 14.72 8.08 -8.79
N LEU A 139 14.04 8.47 -7.72
CA LEU A 139 12.73 7.94 -7.32
C LEU A 139 11.65 8.99 -7.52
N ILE A 140 10.58 8.61 -8.21
CA ILE A 140 9.45 9.49 -8.51
C ILE A 140 8.31 9.18 -7.55
N PHE A 141 7.88 10.17 -6.80
CA PHE A 141 6.77 10.07 -5.86
C PHE A 141 5.61 10.93 -6.32
N ALA A 142 4.39 10.44 -6.16
CA ALA A 142 3.17 11.22 -6.31
C ALA A 142 2.49 11.40 -4.96
N ILE A 143 2.07 12.63 -4.66
CA ILE A 143 1.20 12.92 -3.52
C ILE A 143 -0.24 13.04 -4.01
N ASP A 144 -1.16 12.40 -3.29
CA ASP A 144 -2.58 12.42 -3.61
C ASP A 144 -3.41 12.37 -2.33
N ARG A 145 -4.61 12.93 -2.38
CA ARG A 145 -5.55 12.95 -1.24
C ARG A 145 -6.88 12.37 -1.67
N THR A 146 -7.35 11.39 -0.92
CA THR A 146 -8.64 10.75 -1.17
C THR A 146 -9.55 10.84 0.05
N GLN A 147 -10.83 11.13 -0.18
CA GLN A 147 -11.85 11.06 0.85
C GLN A 147 -12.44 9.65 0.85
N TRP A 148 -12.04 8.84 1.83
CA TRP A 148 -12.60 7.51 2.03
C TRP A 148 -13.67 7.56 3.10
N ARG A 149 -14.96 7.57 2.70
CA ARG A 149 -16.10 7.73 3.61
C ARG A 149 -15.89 8.97 4.50
N SER A 150 -15.83 8.81 5.82
CA SER A 150 -15.57 9.88 6.77
C SER A 150 -14.09 10.22 6.95
N GLN A 151 -13.17 9.43 6.40
CA GLN A 151 -11.73 9.56 6.58
C GLN A 151 -11.09 10.34 5.43
N ASN A 152 -10.29 11.34 5.75
CA ASN A 152 -9.50 12.07 4.78
C ASN A 152 -8.08 11.48 4.74
N VAL A 153 -7.78 10.71 3.71
CA VAL A 153 -6.53 9.96 3.60
C VAL A 153 -5.58 10.71 2.67
N PHE A 154 -4.42 11.10 3.20
CA PHE A 154 -3.38 11.78 2.44
C PHE A 154 -2.19 10.85 2.23
N VAL A 155 -1.88 10.53 0.97
CA VAL A 155 -0.99 9.43 0.58
C VAL A 155 0.18 9.96 -0.23
N ILE A 156 1.37 9.38 0.00
CA ILE A 156 2.52 9.50 -0.90
C ILE A 156 2.86 8.12 -1.46
N SER A 157 2.92 8.03 -2.79
CA SER A 157 3.11 6.78 -3.52
C SER A 157 4.37 6.85 -4.39
N LEU A 158 5.13 5.77 -4.45
CA LEU A 158 6.24 5.59 -5.38
C LEU A 158 5.69 5.17 -6.74
N ILE A 159 6.07 5.89 -7.79
CA ILE A 159 5.70 5.57 -9.16
C ILE A 159 6.76 4.64 -9.75
N GLU A 160 6.37 3.41 -10.07
CA GLU A 160 7.22 2.42 -10.72
C GLU A 160 6.42 1.66 -11.77
N GLN A 161 6.97 1.49 -12.98
CA GLN A 161 6.32 0.73 -14.08
C GLN A 161 4.84 1.10 -14.32
N LYS A 162 4.52 2.41 -14.36
CA LYS A 162 3.16 2.95 -14.52
C LYS A 162 2.18 2.59 -13.38
N ARG A 163 2.69 2.18 -12.22
CA ARG A 163 1.89 1.90 -11.01
C ARG A 163 2.29 2.84 -9.89
N ALA A 164 1.29 3.30 -9.14
CA ALA A 164 1.50 4.04 -7.89
C ALA A 164 1.44 3.04 -6.72
N ILE A 165 2.58 2.84 -6.07
CA ILE A 165 2.70 1.96 -4.90
C ILE A 165 2.67 2.84 -3.65
N PRO A 166 1.63 2.77 -2.80
CA PRO A 166 1.55 3.58 -1.59
C PRO A 166 2.74 3.30 -0.66
N VAL A 167 3.47 4.35 -0.28
CA VAL A 167 4.62 4.25 0.61
C VAL A 167 4.24 4.66 2.02
N TYR A 168 3.55 5.78 2.16
CA TYR A 168 3.13 6.29 3.45
C TYR A 168 1.83 7.08 3.32
N TRP A 169 1.07 7.16 4.41
CA TRP A 169 -0.17 7.92 4.44
C TRP A 169 -0.47 8.45 5.84
N LEU A 170 -1.26 9.52 5.87
CA LEU A 170 -1.77 10.16 7.07
C LEU A 170 -3.29 10.25 6.99
N LEU A 171 -3.94 10.03 8.13
CA LEU A 171 -5.36 10.36 8.30
C LEU A 171 -5.44 11.80 8.81
N LEU A 172 -6.01 12.69 8.00
CA LEU A 172 -6.18 14.09 8.37
C LEU A 172 -7.46 14.23 9.22
N PRO A 173 -7.40 14.89 10.40
CA PRO A 173 -8.53 15.03 11.32
C PRO A 173 -9.56 16.07 10.85
N LYS A 174 -9.55 16.42 9.56
CA LYS A 174 -10.36 17.49 8.96
C LYS A 174 -10.79 17.10 7.56
N ARG A 175 -11.90 17.69 7.10
CA ARG A 175 -12.32 17.64 5.69
C ARG A 175 -11.57 18.70 4.89
N GLY A 176 -11.40 18.45 3.59
CA GLY A 176 -10.77 19.38 2.66
C GLY A 176 -9.24 19.24 2.56
N CYS A 177 -8.58 20.33 2.18
CA CYS A 177 -7.20 20.31 1.71
C CYS A 177 -6.16 20.12 2.83
N SER A 178 -5.03 19.53 2.46
CA SER A 178 -3.85 19.49 3.32
C SER A 178 -3.22 20.88 3.48
N ASN A 179 -2.62 21.15 4.63
CA ASN A 179 -1.77 22.32 4.85
C ASN A 179 -0.28 21.97 4.71
N LEU A 180 0.57 22.99 4.64
CA LEU A 180 2.02 22.80 4.49
C LEU A 180 2.63 21.95 5.62
N GLY A 181 2.13 22.07 6.85
CA GLY A 181 2.61 21.25 7.97
C GLY A 181 2.34 19.76 7.76
N GLU A 182 1.15 19.42 7.28
CA GLU A 182 0.73 18.05 6.95
C GLU A 182 1.51 17.50 5.75
N GLN A 183 1.73 18.31 4.71
CA GLN A 183 2.58 17.96 3.56
C GLN A 183 4.01 17.63 3.99
N LYS A 184 4.61 18.48 4.85
CA LYS A 184 5.93 18.21 5.43
C LYS A 184 5.94 16.93 6.26
N LYS A 185 4.89 16.70 7.07
CA LYS A 185 4.75 15.48 7.90
C LYS A 185 4.67 14.22 7.04
N LEU A 186 4.00 14.27 5.89
CA LEU A 186 3.89 13.14 4.97
C LEU A 186 5.24 12.82 4.30
N ILE A 187 5.99 13.84 3.88
CA ILE A 187 7.20 13.68 3.06
C ILE A 187 8.44 13.39 3.91
N ARG A 188 8.56 13.97 5.12
CA ARG A 188 9.74 13.84 5.99
C ARG A 188 10.22 12.41 6.22
N PRO A 189 9.34 11.42 6.52
CA PRO A 189 9.79 10.03 6.73
C PRO A 189 10.50 9.44 5.50
N LEU A 190 10.09 9.84 4.29
CA LEU A 190 10.67 9.33 3.06
C LEU A 190 12.09 9.87 2.82
N LEU A 191 12.39 11.09 3.28
CA LEU A 191 13.75 11.65 3.20
C LEU A 191 14.76 10.82 3.99
N GLN A 192 14.34 10.31 5.15
CA GLN A 192 15.17 9.40 5.92
C GLN A 192 15.23 8.01 5.29
N LEU A 193 14.10 7.52 4.76
CA LEU A 193 13.99 6.19 4.16
C LEU A 193 14.84 6.04 2.89
N PHE A 194 14.86 7.07 2.04
CA PHE A 194 15.49 7.08 0.73
C PHE A 194 16.62 8.12 0.61
N LYS A 195 17.35 8.38 1.69
CA LYS A 195 18.46 9.37 1.73
C LYS A 195 19.55 9.20 0.67
N GLU A 196 19.68 8.01 0.08
CA GLU A 196 20.68 7.66 -0.95
C GLU A 196 20.17 7.90 -2.38
N TYR A 197 18.91 8.32 -2.53
CA TYR A 197 18.22 8.50 -3.79
C TYR A 197 17.84 9.96 -4.00
N GLN A 198 17.91 10.42 -5.25
CA GLN A 198 17.32 11.69 -5.65
C GLN A 198 15.81 11.52 -5.72
N MET A 199 15.08 12.38 -5.03
CA MET A 199 13.61 12.33 -5.01
C MET A 199 13.04 13.36 -5.98
N LEU A 200 12.03 12.95 -6.75
CA LEU A 200 11.14 13.82 -7.50
C LEU A 200 9.73 13.69 -6.92
N VAL A 201 9.10 14.79 -6.52
CA VAL A 201 7.72 14.81 -6.01
C VAL A 201 6.78 15.44 -7.03
N LEU A 202 5.78 14.68 -7.45
CA LEU A 202 4.68 15.09 -8.30
C LEU A 202 3.48 15.44 -7.42
N GLY A 203 2.91 16.61 -7.62
CA GLY A 203 1.68 17.05 -6.97
C GLY A 203 0.73 17.68 -7.97
N ASP A 204 -0.55 17.33 -7.86
CA ASP A 204 -1.59 17.87 -8.72
C ASP A 204 -1.98 19.32 -8.33
N ARG A 205 -3.12 19.79 -8.86
CA ARG A 205 -3.64 21.14 -8.59
C ARG A 205 -3.98 21.39 -7.12
N GLU A 206 -4.12 20.37 -6.26
CA GLU A 206 -4.34 20.57 -4.83
C GLU A 206 -3.05 21.04 -4.13
N PHE A 207 -1.88 20.75 -4.68
CA PHE A 207 -0.57 20.98 -4.06
C PHE A 207 0.20 22.17 -4.66
N HIS A 208 -0.52 23.13 -5.24
CA HIS A 208 0.03 24.27 -5.98
C HIS A 208 0.77 25.34 -5.16
N SER A 209 1.03 25.10 -3.86
CA SER A 209 1.57 26.11 -2.94
C SER A 209 3.05 26.42 -3.21
N ILE A 210 3.38 27.70 -3.41
CA ILE A 210 4.78 28.18 -3.52
C ILE A 210 5.58 27.84 -2.24
N LYS A 211 4.93 27.86 -1.07
CA LYS A 211 5.58 27.50 0.20
C LYS A 211 6.01 26.03 0.24
N LEU A 212 5.27 25.14 -0.44
CA LEU A 212 5.64 23.74 -0.58
C LEU A 212 6.84 23.62 -1.54
N ALA A 213 6.78 24.27 -2.70
CA ALA A 213 7.88 24.31 -3.67
C ALA A 213 9.20 24.78 -3.03
N ASN A 214 9.18 25.90 -2.31
CA ASN A 214 10.37 26.44 -1.63
C ASN A 214 10.91 25.46 -0.57
N TRP A 215 10.03 24.76 0.13
CA TRP A 215 10.46 23.78 1.12
C TRP A 215 11.07 22.53 0.48
N LEU A 216 10.48 22.01 -0.60
CA LEU A 216 11.04 20.88 -1.36
C LEU A 216 12.42 21.25 -1.91
N HIS A 217 12.55 22.45 -2.49
CA HIS A 217 13.82 22.98 -2.96
C HIS A 217 14.87 23.05 -1.83
N SER A 218 14.50 23.59 -0.66
CA SER A 218 15.40 23.65 0.51
C SER A 218 15.86 22.28 1.03
N LYS A 219 15.22 21.18 0.59
CA LYS A 219 15.56 19.81 0.94
C LYS A 219 16.26 19.07 -0.20
N GLY A 220 16.59 19.75 -1.30
CA GLY A 220 17.21 19.13 -2.47
C GLY A 220 16.29 18.13 -3.18
N ILE A 221 14.98 18.31 -3.06
CA ILE A 221 13.97 17.46 -3.69
C ILE A 221 13.52 18.15 -4.97
N ASP A 222 13.59 17.45 -6.09
CA ASP A 222 12.99 17.94 -7.34
C ASP A 222 11.46 17.87 -7.22
N PHE A 223 10.75 18.75 -7.92
CA PHE A 223 9.29 18.72 -7.88
C PHE A 223 8.65 19.15 -9.19
N VAL A 224 7.47 18.61 -9.45
CA VAL A 224 6.53 19.08 -10.46
C VAL A 224 5.20 19.27 -9.76
N LEU A 225 4.83 20.53 -9.53
CA LEU A 225 3.60 20.92 -8.89
C LEU A 225 2.73 21.68 -9.88
N CYS A 226 1.51 21.22 -10.12
CA CYS A 226 0.61 21.92 -11.03
C CYS A 226 0.26 23.30 -10.47
N GLN A 227 0.45 24.34 -11.29
CA GLN A 227 0.07 25.71 -10.96
C GLN A 227 -1.28 26.07 -11.58
N LYS A 228 -2.01 26.98 -10.94
CA LYS A 228 -3.23 27.54 -11.52
C LYS A 228 -2.83 28.52 -12.64
N LYS A 229 -3.65 28.58 -13.70
CA LYS A 229 -3.42 29.51 -14.83
C LYS A 229 -3.30 30.97 -14.40
N GLY A 230 -3.98 31.37 -13.33
CA GLY A 230 -3.93 32.71 -12.75
C GLY A 230 -2.73 32.99 -11.85
N THR A 231 -1.82 32.03 -11.64
CA THR A 231 -0.61 32.25 -10.84
C THR A 231 0.29 33.28 -11.53
N TYR A 232 0.77 34.27 -10.78
CA TYR A 232 1.76 35.23 -11.26
C TYR A 232 3.15 34.64 -11.17
N ILE A 233 3.94 34.84 -12.21
CA ILE A 233 5.34 34.46 -12.30
C ILE A 233 6.17 35.70 -12.54
N ARG A 234 7.42 35.65 -12.09
CA ARG A 234 8.42 36.68 -12.35
C ARG A 234 9.69 35.98 -12.79
N GLN A 235 10.14 36.29 -14.00
CA GLN A 235 11.48 35.93 -14.45
C GLN A 235 12.47 37.01 -14.00
N GLU A 236 13.74 36.64 -13.90
CA GLU A 236 14.79 37.58 -13.53
C GLU A 236 14.79 38.76 -14.49
N ASN A 237 14.81 39.98 -13.95
CA ASN A 237 14.72 41.25 -14.68
C ASN A 237 13.43 41.49 -15.50
N GLN A 238 12.34 40.75 -15.24
CA GLN A 238 11.04 41.00 -15.87
C GLN A 238 9.97 41.42 -14.85
N SER A 239 8.90 42.05 -15.35
CA SER A 239 7.70 42.35 -14.57
C SER A 239 6.88 41.08 -14.30
N HIS A 240 5.98 41.16 -13.32
CA HIS A 240 5.10 40.04 -13.01
C HIS A 240 4.13 39.83 -14.16
N GLN A 241 4.05 38.60 -14.66
CA GLN A 241 3.09 38.19 -15.68
C GLN A 241 2.31 36.97 -15.21
N ARG A 242 1.12 36.74 -15.78
CA ARG A 242 0.31 35.57 -15.42
C ARG A 242 0.82 34.34 -16.17
N LEU A 243 0.74 33.17 -15.57
CA LEU A 243 1.12 31.93 -16.26
C LEU A 243 0.35 31.74 -17.57
N GLN A 244 -0.93 32.14 -17.60
CA GLN A 244 -1.76 32.12 -18.80
C GLN A 244 -1.19 32.93 -19.98
N SER A 245 -0.44 34.02 -19.74
CA SER A 245 0.10 34.83 -20.84
C SER A 245 1.25 34.13 -21.57
N LEU A 246 1.78 33.03 -21.05
CA LEU A 246 2.82 32.24 -21.69
C LEU A 246 2.31 31.22 -22.72
N GLY A 247 0.99 31.05 -22.88
CA GLY A 247 0.43 30.09 -23.85
C GLY A 247 0.62 28.62 -23.48
N ILE A 248 0.88 28.32 -22.20
CA ILE A 248 1.09 26.99 -21.62
C ILE A 248 -0.13 26.58 -20.77
#